data_AF-A0A5D2N6J6-F1
#
_entry.id   AF-A0A5D2N6J6-F1
#
_cell.length_a   1.000
_cell.length_b   1.000
_cell.length_c   1.000
_cell.angle_alpha   90.00
_cell.angle_beta   90.00
_cell.angle_gamma   90.00
#
_symmetry.space_group_name_H-M   'P 1'
#
loop_
_entity.id
_entity.type
_entity.pdbx_description
1 polymer ?
#
loop_
_entity_poly.entity_id
_entity_poly.type
_entity_poly.pdbx_seq_one_letter_code
_entity_poly.pdbx_strand_id
1 'polypeptide(L)'
;MAGSLFQQYPYDIPTEAFPFEIFKQAFVAVQSCVVHLQKVPLAQRFALVPLGPPLLAYRSNCKAMLSAVNGAVELVVDRACKAGEPIVVWCGPQPNSKLLINYGFVDDDNSYDRLVVEAALNTEDPQYQDKRLVVQRNGKLSVQIFHVYAGKEKEAVFDMLPYLRLGYVSDPSEMQSVLSSQGESLYGSSSARPAC
;
A
#
# COMPACT_ATOMS: atom_id res chain seq x y z
N MET A 1 3.81 9.99 -27.80
CA MET A 1 2.77 8.98 -28.04
C MET A 1 3.47 7.66 -28.31
N ALA A 2 3.37 6.68 -27.40
CA ALA A 2 3.91 5.36 -27.67
C ALA A 2 3.03 4.69 -28.73
N GLY A 3 3.59 4.34 -29.89
CA GLY A 3 2.90 3.50 -30.86
C GLY A 3 2.57 2.14 -30.24
N SER A 4 1.48 1.50 -30.68
CA SER A 4 1.13 0.17 -30.19
C SER A 4 2.30 -0.79 -30.48
N LEU A 5 2.79 -1.50 -29.45
CA LEU A 5 3.87 -2.48 -29.60
C LEU A 5 3.49 -3.57 -30.62
N PHE A 6 2.21 -3.90 -30.69
CA PHE A 6 1.63 -4.79 -31.70
C PHE A 6 1.68 -4.24 -33.13
N GLN A 7 1.70 -2.92 -33.31
CA GLN A 7 1.91 -2.28 -34.62
C GLN A 7 3.40 -2.19 -34.99
N GLN A 8 4.29 -2.12 -33.99
CA GLN A 8 5.73 -2.09 -34.19
C GLN A 8 6.30 -3.47 -34.54
N TYR A 9 5.65 -4.54 -34.04
CA TYR A 9 6.05 -5.93 -34.25
C TYR A 9 4.86 -6.80 -34.72
N PRO A 10 4.25 -6.49 -35.88
CA PRO A 10 3.00 -7.11 -36.32
C PRO A 10 3.14 -8.60 -36.69
N TYR A 11 4.37 -9.07 -36.90
CA TYR A 11 4.67 -10.46 -37.26
C TYR A 11 5.17 -11.29 -36.06
N ASP A 12 5.61 -10.65 -34.97
CA ASP A 12 6.13 -11.35 -33.79
C ASP A 12 5.01 -11.75 -32.83
N ILE A 13 3.92 -10.98 -32.82
CA ILE A 13 2.76 -11.23 -31.96
C ILE A 13 1.53 -11.33 -32.85
N PRO A 14 0.93 -12.52 -33.03
CA PRO A 14 -0.29 -12.67 -33.81
C PRO A 14 -1.42 -11.88 -33.13
N THR A 15 -1.68 -10.68 -33.61
CA THR A 15 -2.69 -9.76 -33.07
C THR A 15 -4.10 -10.35 -33.12
N GLU A 16 -4.39 -11.20 -34.12
CA GLU A 16 -5.62 -11.98 -34.20
C GLU A 16 -5.74 -13.06 -33.11
N ALA A 17 -4.61 -13.56 -32.59
CA ALA A 17 -4.57 -14.57 -31.53
C ALA A 17 -4.59 -13.96 -30.11
N PHE A 18 -4.58 -12.63 -29.99
CA PHE A 18 -4.57 -11.94 -28.71
C PHE A 18 -5.72 -10.92 -28.58
N PRO A 19 -6.98 -11.39 -28.61
CA PRO A 19 -8.13 -10.53 -28.40
C PRO A 19 -8.15 -9.98 -26.98
N PHE A 20 -8.97 -8.96 -26.75
CA PHE A 20 -9.11 -8.33 -25.43
C PHE A 20 -9.45 -9.33 -24.31
N GLU A 21 -10.20 -10.38 -24.61
CA GLU A 21 -10.50 -11.44 -23.64
C GLU A 21 -9.26 -12.23 -23.20
N ILE A 22 -8.40 -12.61 -24.13
CA ILE A 22 -7.14 -13.29 -23.82
C ILE A 22 -6.19 -12.34 -23.09
N PHE A 23 -6.15 -11.06 -23.48
CA PHE A 23 -5.39 -10.05 -22.74
C PHE A 23 -5.87 -9.94 -21.29
N LYS A 24 -7.18 -9.84 -21.04
CA LYS A 24 -7.72 -9.79 -19.68
C LYS A 24 -7.35 -11.03 -18.87
N GLN A 25 -7.47 -12.22 -19.46
CA GLN A 25 -7.10 -13.46 -18.79
C GLN A 25 -5.60 -13.48 -18.44
N ALA A 26 -4.74 -13.14 -19.41
CA ALA A 26 -3.30 -13.05 -19.19
C ALA A 26 -2.94 -11.98 -18.14
N PHE A 27 -3.59 -10.81 -18.19
CA PHE A 27 -3.41 -9.74 -17.22
C PHE A 27 -3.78 -10.19 -15.81
N VAL A 28 -4.94 -10.84 -15.64
CA VAL A 28 -5.39 -11.36 -14.34
C VAL A 28 -4.46 -12.46 -13.85
N ALA A 29 -4.02 -13.36 -14.73
CA ALA A 29 -3.06 -14.41 -14.37
C ALA A 29 -1.74 -13.80 -13.87
N VAL A 30 -1.19 -12.81 -14.58
CA VAL A 30 0.02 -12.11 -14.14
C VAL A 30 -0.21 -11.35 -12.83
N GLN A 31 -1.28 -10.56 -12.74
CA GLN A 31 -1.57 -9.72 -11.58
C GLN A 31 -1.75 -10.53 -10.29
N SER A 32 -2.43 -11.68 -10.38
CA SER A 32 -2.70 -12.55 -9.23
C SER A 32 -1.53 -13.49 -8.88
N CYS A 33 -0.61 -13.74 -9.81
CA CYS A 33 0.42 -14.76 -9.62
C CYS A 33 1.86 -14.24 -9.57
N VAL A 34 2.09 -12.97 -9.89
CA VAL A 34 3.44 -12.40 -9.91
C VAL A 34 4.04 -12.35 -8.50
N VAL A 35 5.27 -12.85 -8.40
CA VAL A 35 6.06 -12.85 -7.16
C VAL A 35 7.08 -11.73 -7.21
N HIS A 36 7.18 -10.98 -6.12
CA HIS A 36 8.16 -9.90 -5.94
C HIS A 36 9.41 -10.42 -5.21
N LEU A 37 10.35 -10.97 -5.96
CA LEU A 37 11.59 -11.54 -5.44
C LEU A 37 12.49 -10.45 -4.85
N GLN A 38 12.90 -10.64 -3.60
CA GLN A 38 13.86 -9.77 -2.93
C GLN A 38 15.30 -10.17 -3.26
N LYS A 39 16.24 -9.24 -3.05
CA LYS A 39 17.69 -9.48 -3.17
C LYS A 39 18.16 -9.93 -4.56
N VAL A 40 17.38 -9.66 -5.60
CA VAL A 40 17.74 -9.87 -7.01
C VAL A 40 17.80 -8.54 -7.77
N PRO A 41 18.52 -8.48 -8.91
CA PRO A 41 18.51 -7.31 -9.79
C PRO A 41 17.08 -6.93 -10.23
N LEU A 42 16.86 -5.65 -10.53
CA LEU A 42 15.54 -5.12 -10.89
C LEU A 42 14.88 -5.88 -12.05
N ALA A 43 15.67 -6.29 -13.05
CA ALA A 43 15.19 -7.05 -14.21
C ALA A 43 14.66 -8.45 -13.89
N GLN A 44 14.97 -9.00 -12.70
CA GLN A 44 14.57 -10.34 -12.25
C GLN A 44 13.59 -10.31 -11.06
N ARG A 45 13.16 -9.11 -10.67
CA ARG A 45 12.38 -8.88 -9.44
C ARG A 45 10.94 -9.39 -9.53
N PHE A 46 10.38 -9.43 -10.73
CA PHE A 46 9.02 -9.91 -10.98
C PHE A 46 9.09 -11.21 -11.77
N ALA A 47 8.53 -12.27 -11.21
CA ALA A 47 8.55 -13.59 -11.83
C ALA A 47 7.23 -14.33 -11.60
N LEU A 48 6.83 -15.14 -12.58
CA LEU A 48 5.87 -16.22 -12.38
C LEU A 48 6.67 -17.44 -11.91
N VAL A 49 6.41 -17.88 -10.68
CA VAL A 49 7.12 -19.00 -10.07
C VAL A 49 6.23 -20.24 -10.19
N PRO A 50 6.64 -21.27 -10.94
CA PRO A 50 5.91 -22.54 -10.96
C PRO A 50 5.73 -23.09 -9.54
N LEU A 51 4.55 -23.65 -9.24
CA LEU A 51 4.16 -24.07 -7.87
C LEU A 51 4.05 -22.94 -6.84
N GLY A 52 4.21 -21.68 -7.26
CA GLY A 52 3.90 -20.50 -6.48
C GLY A 52 2.40 -20.17 -6.47
N PRO A 53 2.02 -18.91 -6.27
CA PRO A 53 0.64 -18.47 -6.44
C PRO A 53 0.09 -18.88 -7.83
N PRO A 54 -1.18 -19.35 -7.92
CA PRO A 54 -2.20 -19.34 -6.87
C PRO A 54 -2.24 -20.65 -6.05
N LEU A 55 -1.27 -21.56 -6.21
CA LEU A 55 -1.28 -22.87 -5.54
C LEU A 55 -0.92 -22.80 -4.05
N LEU A 56 -0.48 -21.64 -3.57
CA LEU A 56 -0.19 -21.36 -2.17
C LEU A 56 -1.35 -20.58 -1.56
N ALA A 57 -1.88 -21.04 -0.43
CA ALA A 57 -2.91 -20.33 0.30
C ALA A 57 -2.33 -19.04 0.92
N TYR A 58 -3.17 -18.03 1.17
CA TYR A 58 -2.73 -16.79 1.80
C TYR A 58 -3.33 -16.63 3.19
N ARG A 59 -2.54 -16.10 4.14
CA ARG A 59 -3.03 -15.41 5.35
C ARG A 59 -2.08 -14.30 5.75
N SER A 60 -2.65 -13.22 6.26
CA SER A 60 -1.96 -12.03 6.75
C SER A 60 -1.08 -12.28 7.98
N ASN A 61 -1.41 -13.29 8.80
CA ASN A 61 -0.69 -13.66 10.02
C ASN A 61 0.41 -14.72 9.80
N CYS A 62 0.78 -14.95 8.54
CA CYS A 62 1.90 -15.80 8.14
C CYS A 62 3.14 -14.98 7.82
N LYS A 63 4.32 -15.61 7.87
CA LYS A 63 5.59 -15.04 7.39
C LYS A 63 6.28 -15.93 6.35
N ALA A 64 5.70 -17.08 6.01
CA ALA A 64 6.25 -17.93 4.96
C ALA A 64 6.20 -17.19 3.60
N MET A 65 7.29 -17.23 2.84
CA MET A 65 7.41 -16.46 1.59
C MET A 65 8.34 -17.13 0.59
N LEU A 66 8.14 -16.82 -0.69
CA LEU A 66 9.07 -17.21 -1.75
C LEU A 66 10.28 -16.25 -1.74
N SER A 67 11.48 -16.81 -1.73
CA SER A 67 12.74 -16.06 -1.71
C SER A 67 13.68 -16.56 -2.79
N ALA A 68 14.45 -15.64 -3.38
CA ALA A 68 15.51 -16.00 -4.30
C ALA A 68 16.79 -16.36 -3.53
N VAL A 69 17.30 -17.57 -3.73
CA VAL A 69 18.48 -18.12 -3.05
C VAL A 69 19.36 -18.79 -4.09
N ASN A 70 20.61 -18.32 -4.23
CA ASN A 70 21.64 -18.96 -5.07
C ASN A 70 21.19 -19.36 -6.50
N GLY A 71 20.39 -18.50 -7.16
CA GLY A 71 19.90 -18.76 -8.51
C GLY A 71 18.65 -19.64 -8.59
N ALA A 72 18.07 -20.02 -7.46
CA ALA A 72 16.79 -20.72 -7.35
C ALA A 72 15.76 -19.88 -6.57
N VAL A 73 14.50 -20.31 -6.60
CA VAL A 73 13.43 -19.78 -5.74
C VAL A 73 13.06 -20.85 -4.72
N GLU A 74 13.15 -20.50 -3.44
CA GLU A 74 12.82 -21.37 -2.31
C GLU A 74 11.61 -20.84 -1.56
N LEU A 75 10.75 -21.75 -1.09
CA LEU A 75 9.73 -21.41 -0.11
C LEU A 75 10.34 -21.46 1.29
N VAL A 76 10.50 -20.30 1.90
CA VAL A 76 10.97 -20.17 3.28
C VAL A 76 9.76 -20.22 4.20
N VAL A 77 9.63 -21.27 5.01
CA VAL A 77 8.53 -21.45 5.97
C VAL A 77 8.85 -20.78 7.31
N ASP A 78 7.83 -20.23 7.97
CA ASP A 78 7.95 -19.55 9.27
C ASP A 78 7.58 -20.43 10.46
N ARG A 79 7.01 -21.61 10.18
CA ARG A 79 6.49 -22.57 11.17
C ARG A 79 6.60 -23.99 10.64
N ALA A 80 6.50 -24.97 11.53
CA ALA A 80 6.41 -26.37 11.14
C ALA A 80 5.09 -26.63 10.39
N CYS A 81 5.18 -27.17 9.18
CA CYS A 81 4.01 -27.60 8.41
C CYS A 81 3.58 -29.00 8.84
N LYS A 82 2.31 -29.19 9.17
CA LYS A 82 1.77 -30.52 9.49
C LYS A 82 1.19 -31.18 8.24
N ALA A 83 1.30 -32.50 8.17
CA ALA A 83 0.67 -33.27 7.10
C ALA A 83 -0.85 -33.04 7.10
N GLY A 84 -1.41 -32.76 5.93
CA GLY A 84 -2.84 -32.48 5.75
C GLY A 84 -3.24 -31.01 5.95
N GLU A 85 -2.35 -30.15 6.45
CA GLU A 85 -2.60 -28.70 6.52
C GLU A 85 -2.14 -28.00 5.23
N PRO A 86 -2.87 -26.96 4.77
CA PRO A 86 -2.45 -26.18 3.62
C PRO A 86 -1.17 -25.40 3.93
N ILE A 87 -0.31 -25.27 2.92
CA ILE A 87 0.83 -24.36 2.99
C ILE A 87 0.31 -22.94 2.76
N VAL A 88 0.48 -22.09 3.77
CA VAL A 88 0.02 -20.70 3.77
C VAL A 88 1.21 -19.77 3.64
N VAL A 89 1.13 -18.77 2.76
CA VAL A 89 2.18 -17.79 2.50
C VAL A 89 1.71 -16.36 2.68
N TRP A 90 2.69 -15.46 2.77
CA TRP A 90 2.52 -14.04 2.96
C TRP A 90 3.16 -13.26 1.81
N CYS A 91 2.38 -12.39 1.18
CA CYS A 91 2.82 -11.50 0.11
C CYS A 91 3.06 -10.05 0.57
N GLY A 92 3.24 -9.85 1.88
CA GLY A 92 3.44 -8.54 2.50
C GLY A 92 2.16 -7.95 3.13
N PRO A 93 2.28 -6.75 3.75
CA PRO A 93 1.18 -6.10 4.45
C PRO A 93 0.18 -5.48 3.45
N GLN A 94 -0.79 -6.27 3.02
CA GLN A 94 -1.82 -5.87 2.05
C GLN A 94 -3.17 -5.71 2.76
N PRO A 95 -3.90 -4.60 2.54
CA PRO A 95 -5.29 -4.49 2.98
C PRO A 95 -6.21 -5.36 2.11
N ASN A 96 -7.39 -5.68 2.62
CA ASN A 96 -8.36 -6.53 1.91
C ASN A 96 -8.81 -5.92 0.59
N SER A 97 -8.84 -4.59 0.48
CA SER A 97 -9.10 -3.90 -0.79
C SER A 97 -8.09 -4.29 -1.88
N LYS A 98 -6.80 -4.40 -1.55
CA LYS A 98 -5.76 -4.86 -2.50
C LYS A 98 -5.80 -6.37 -2.70
N LEU A 99 -6.10 -7.14 -1.66
CA LEU A 99 -6.23 -8.60 -1.78
C LEU A 99 -7.35 -8.96 -2.76
N LEU A 100 -8.51 -8.32 -2.62
CA LEU A 100 -9.67 -8.55 -3.48
C LEU A 100 -9.39 -8.17 -4.93
N ILE A 101 -8.86 -6.96 -5.16
CA ILE A 101 -8.63 -6.43 -6.51
C ILE A 101 -7.54 -7.20 -7.25
N ASN A 102 -6.44 -7.57 -6.58
CA ASN A 102 -5.29 -8.18 -7.24
C ASN A 102 -5.35 -9.70 -7.27
N TYR A 103 -5.98 -10.33 -6.28
CA TYR A 103 -5.93 -11.78 -6.07
C TYR A 103 -7.30 -12.45 -5.95
N GLY A 104 -8.40 -11.68 -5.87
CA GLY A 104 -9.75 -12.23 -5.87
C GLY A 104 -10.22 -12.83 -4.55
N PHE A 105 -9.54 -12.55 -3.43
CA PHE A 105 -9.93 -13.03 -2.10
C PHE A 105 -9.73 -11.94 -1.03
N VAL A 106 -10.28 -12.18 0.17
CA VAL A 106 -10.04 -11.39 1.38
C VAL A 106 -9.56 -12.30 2.51
N ASP A 107 -8.95 -11.72 3.54
CA ASP A 107 -8.62 -12.41 4.78
C ASP A 107 -9.39 -11.76 5.93
N ASP A 108 -10.28 -12.53 6.56
CA ASP A 108 -11.15 -12.05 7.64
C ASP A 108 -10.34 -11.63 8.87
N ASP A 109 -9.16 -12.22 9.06
CA ASP A 109 -8.27 -11.98 10.20
C ASP A 109 -7.17 -10.94 9.86
N ASN A 110 -7.36 -10.14 8.81
CA ASN A 110 -6.32 -9.27 8.26
C ASN A 110 -5.98 -8.06 9.14
N SER A 111 -4.95 -8.20 9.97
CA SER A 111 -4.42 -7.11 10.81
C SER A 111 -3.83 -5.91 10.04
N TYR A 112 -3.61 -6.04 8.73
CA TYR A 112 -3.15 -4.96 7.85
C TYR A 112 -4.29 -4.28 7.08
N ASP A 113 -5.52 -4.74 7.28
CA ASP A 113 -6.68 -4.15 6.64
C ASP A 113 -6.91 -2.72 7.14
N ARG A 114 -7.27 -1.86 6.19
CA ARG A 114 -7.41 -0.43 6.45
C ARG A 114 -8.27 0.25 5.40
N LEU A 115 -8.94 1.29 5.85
CA LEU A 115 -9.56 2.30 5.00
C LEU A 115 -8.59 3.46 4.77
N VAL A 116 -8.80 4.16 3.66
CA VAL A 116 -8.08 5.37 3.30
C VAL A 116 -9.04 6.54 3.37
N VAL A 117 -8.66 7.57 4.13
CA VAL A 117 -9.34 8.87 4.16
C VAL A 117 -8.41 9.88 3.53
N GLU A 118 -8.84 10.50 2.43
CA GLU A 118 -8.12 11.59 1.78
C GLU A 118 -8.72 12.93 2.21
N ALA A 119 -7.87 13.88 2.59
CA ALA A 119 -8.28 15.24 2.89
C ALA A 119 -7.36 16.25 2.19
N ALA A 120 -7.95 17.26 1.56
CA ALA A 120 -7.22 18.29 0.83
C ALA A 120 -7.45 19.66 1.47
N LEU A 121 -6.41 20.49 1.50
CA LEU A 121 -6.58 21.92 1.74
C LEU A 121 -7.31 22.54 0.53
N ASN A 122 -8.32 23.36 0.80
CA ASN A 122 -9.05 24.07 -0.25
C ASN A 122 -8.15 25.12 -0.91
N THR A 123 -7.94 25.03 -2.22
CA THR A 123 -7.11 25.98 -2.98
C THR A 123 -7.71 27.36 -3.10
N GLU A 124 -9.03 27.47 -2.97
CA GLU A 124 -9.77 28.74 -3.02
C GLU A 124 -9.81 29.45 -1.65
N ASP A 125 -9.21 28.84 -0.62
CA ASP A 125 -9.11 29.45 0.70
C ASP A 125 -8.16 30.66 0.67
N PRO A 126 -8.59 31.86 1.10
CA PRO A 126 -7.71 33.04 1.13
C PRO A 126 -6.42 32.83 1.94
N GLN A 127 -6.44 31.93 2.92
CA GLN A 127 -5.32 31.58 3.80
C GLN A 127 -4.59 30.30 3.34
N TYR A 128 -4.85 29.81 2.12
CA TYR A 128 -4.29 28.55 1.61
C TYR A 128 -2.76 28.48 1.70
N GLN A 129 -2.05 29.56 1.37
CA GLN A 129 -0.58 29.56 1.39
C GLN A 129 -0.04 29.36 2.81
N ASP A 130 -0.65 30.02 3.79
CA ASP A 130 -0.26 29.90 5.20
C ASP A 130 -0.56 28.49 5.73
N LYS A 131 -1.76 27.95 5.44
CA LYS A 131 -2.14 26.58 5.81
C LYS A 131 -1.19 25.55 5.18
N ARG A 132 -0.84 25.72 3.91
CA ARG A 132 0.11 24.86 3.21
C ARG A 132 1.49 24.89 3.86
N LEU A 133 1.99 26.06 4.26
CA LEU A 133 3.27 26.18 4.97
C LEU A 133 3.24 25.42 6.30
N VAL A 134 2.15 25.51 7.08
CA VAL A 134 1.99 24.77 8.34
C VAL A 134 1.97 23.26 8.10
N VAL A 135 1.20 22.80 7.12
CA VAL A 135 1.13 21.38 6.73
C VAL A 135 2.51 20.84 6.34
N GLN A 136 3.25 21.56 5.50
CA GLN A 136 4.60 21.15 5.07
C GLN A 136 5.61 21.13 6.22
N ARG A 137 5.57 22.12 7.13
CA ARG A 137 6.42 22.15 8.33
C ARG A 137 6.17 20.95 9.24
N ASN A 138 4.97 20.36 9.21
CA ASN A 138 4.60 19.18 9.99
C ASN A 138 4.75 17.86 9.19
N GLY A 139 5.44 17.88 8.04
CA GLY A 139 5.69 16.68 7.24
C GLY A 139 4.45 16.09 6.57
N LYS A 140 3.39 16.88 6.42
CA LYS A 140 2.14 16.50 5.75
C LYS A 140 2.07 17.13 4.35
N LEU A 141 1.16 16.64 3.52
CA LEU A 141 0.91 17.11 2.16
C LEU A 141 -0.36 17.95 2.07
N SER A 142 -0.47 18.84 1.07
CA SER A 142 -1.72 19.58 0.80
C SER A 142 -2.90 18.70 0.42
N VAL A 143 -2.63 17.49 -0.08
CA VAL A 143 -3.57 16.39 -0.21
C VAL A 143 -3.01 15.26 0.64
N GLN A 144 -3.59 15.06 1.81
CA GLN A 144 -3.09 14.13 2.82
C GLN A 144 -3.93 12.85 2.82
N ILE A 145 -3.23 11.73 2.75
CA ILE A 145 -3.81 10.40 2.92
C ILE A 145 -3.63 9.97 4.37
N PHE A 146 -4.74 9.60 5.00
CA PHE A 146 -4.79 9.02 6.35
C PHE A 146 -5.27 7.58 6.27
N HIS A 147 -4.67 6.72 7.09
CA HIS A 147 -5.01 5.30 7.13
C HIS A 147 -5.77 5.00 8.43
N VAL A 148 -6.92 4.35 8.29
CA VAL A 148 -7.75 3.92 9.42
C VAL A 148 -7.70 2.40 9.49
N TYR A 149 -7.06 1.87 10.53
CA TYR A 149 -7.00 0.43 10.79
C TYR A 149 -8.10 0.03 11.76
N ALA A 150 -8.64 -1.18 11.58
CA ALA A 150 -9.61 -1.75 12.51
C ALA A 150 -9.01 -1.82 13.93
N GLY A 151 -9.76 -1.36 14.92
CA GLY A 151 -9.35 -1.27 16.33
C GLY A 151 -8.38 -0.13 16.65
N LYS A 152 -7.99 0.70 15.66
CA LYS A 152 -7.13 1.89 15.83
C LYS A 152 -7.79 3.16 15.30
N GLU A 153 -9.11 3.20 15.24
CA GLU A 153 -9.88 4.32 14.68
C GLU A 153 -9.61 5.60 15.46
N LYS A 154 -9.51 5.51 16.79
CA LYS A 154 -9.21 6.65 17.67
C LYS A 154 -7.84 7.25 17.39
N GLU A 155 -6.83 6.42 17.13
CA GLU A 155 -5.49 6.89 16.75
C GLU A 155 -5.51 7.64 15.42
N ALA A 156 -6.25 7.10 14.44
CA ALA A 156 -6.42 7.75 13.15
C ALA A 156 -7.13 9.11 13.26
N VAL A 157 -8.14 9.22 14.15
CA VAL A 157 -8.81 10.51 14.42
C VAL A 157 -7.83 11.51 15.02
N PHE A 158 -6.99 11.12 15.98
CA PHE A 158 -5.98 12.02 16.54
C PHE A 158 -4.93 12.44 15.50
N ASP A 159 -4.56 11.56 14.58
CA ASP A 159 -3.66 11.90 13.48
C ASP A 159 -4.30 12.89 12.47
N MET A 160 -5.59 12.72 12.18
CA MET A 160 -6.34 13.58 11.26
C MET A 160 -6.70 14.94 11.84
N LEU A 161 -7.01 15.00 13.15
CA LEU A 161 -7.65 16.15 13.78
C LEU A 161 -6.86 17.47 13.63
N PRO A 162 -5.52 17.50 13.79
CA PRO A 162 -4.75 18.73 13.55
C PRO A 162 -4.88 19.26 12.13
N TYR A 163 -4.84 18.36 11.14
CA TYR A 163 -4.97 18.73 9.73
C TYR A 163 -6.37 19.28 9.43
N LEU A 164 -7.41 18.62 9.95
CA LEU A 164 -8.78 19.07 9.79
C LEU A 164 -9.00 20.43 10.47
N ARG A 165 -8.53 20.60 11.71
CA ARG A 165 -8.62 21.88 12.44
C ARG A 165 -7.96 23.02 11.68
N LEU A 166 -6.76 22.79 11.14
CA LEU A 166 -6.06 23.77 10.32
C LEU A 166 -6.88 24.16 9.08
N GLY A 167 -7.52 23.17 8.43
CA GLY A 167 -8.43 23.41 7.32
C GLY A 167 -9.57 24.38 7.66
N TYR A 168 -10.08 24.35 8.88
CA TYR A 168 -11.20 25.18 9.35
C TYR A 168 -10.81 26.54 9.96
N VAL A 169 -9.53 26.83 10.18
CA VAL A 169 -9.10 28.16 10.66
C VAL A 169 -9.51 29.21 9.64
N SER A 170 -10.39 30.14 10.03
CA SER A 170 -10.91 31.18 9.14
C SER A 170 -10.56 32.59 9.62
N ASP A 171 -10.17 32.75 10.88
CA ASP A 171 -9.70 34.03 11.42
C ASP A 171 -8.20 34.20 11.09
N PRO A 172 -7.80 35.27 10.39
CA PRO A 172 -6.40 35.62 10.18
C PRO A 172 -5.57 35.70 11.45
N SER A 173 -6.15 36.18 12.55
CA SER A 173 -5.44 36.32 13.82
C SER A 173 -5.10 34.95 14.45
N GLU A 174 -6.03 34.00 14.38
CA GLU A 174 -5.81 32.61 14.79
C GLU A 174 -4.73 31.95 13.91
N MET A 175 -4.76 32.19 12.59
CA MET A 175 -3.76 31.64 11.67
C MET A 175 -2.35 32.16 11.97
N GLN A 176 -2.21 33.44 12.32
CA GLN A 176 -0.92 34.00 12.75
C GLN A 176 -0.43 33.36 14.05
N SER A 177 -1.33 33.05 14.99
CA SER A 177 -0.99 32.30 16.21
C SER A 177 -0.46 30.90 15.87
N VAL A 178 -1.13 30.18 14.96
CA VAL A 178 -0.67 28.86 14.47
C VAL A 178 0.72 28.95 13.81
N LEU A 179 0.95 29.94 12.95
CA LEU A 179 2.24 30.14 12.29
C LEU A 179 3.38 30.47 13.25
N SER A 180 3.07 31.17 14.34
CA SER A 180 4.02 31.61 15.36
C SER A 180 4.33 30.52 16.38
N SER A 181 3.45 29.54 16.56
CA SER A 181 3.69 28.39 17.43
C SER A 181 4.87 27.56 16.90
N GLN A 182 5.97 27.54 17.64
CA GLN A 182 7.13 26.72 17.32
C GLN A 182 6.84 25.27 17.70
N GLY A 183 6.37 24.48 16.75
CA GLY A 183 6.63 23.04 16.66
C GLY A 183 6.50 22.20 17.93
N GLU A 184 5.64 22.56 18.88
CA GLU A 184 5.13 21.58 19.82
C GLU A 184 4.33 20.61 18.97
N SER A 185 4.99 19.48 18.67
CA SER A 185 4.46 18.35 17.92
C SER A 185 2.95 18.26 18.12
N LEU A 186 2.21 18.29 17.01
CA LEU A 186 0.76 18.09 16.99
C LEU A 186 0.33 16.75 17.64
N TYR A 187 1.30 15.90 17.98
CA TYR A 187 1.18 14.76 18.87
C TYR A 187 1.73 15.10 20.26
N GLY A 188 0.85 15.13 21.26
CA GLY A 188 1.25 15.16 22.66
C GLY A 188 2.23 14.02 22.97
N SER A 189 3.27 14.34 23.73
CA SER A 189 4.32 13.42 24.14
C SER A 189 3.77 12.29 25.03
N SER A 190 3.43 11.14 24.43
CA SER A 190 3.33 9.87 25.16
C SER A 190 4.72 9.25 25.28
N SER A 191 5.51 9.70 26.26
CA SER A 191 6.75 9.01 26.64
C SER A 191 6.42 7.76 27.46
N ALA A 192 6.15 6.64 26.78
CA ALA A 192 6.29 5.32 27.38
C ALA A 192 7.59 4.72 26.87
N ARG A 193 8.66 4.84 27.67
CA ARG A 193 9.90 4.08 27.44
C ARG A 193 9.58 2.58 27.63
N PRO A 194 10.01 1.68 26.74
CA PRO A 194 10.04 0.27 27.08
C PRO A 194 11.15 0.06 28.12
N ALA A 195 10.78 -0.57 29.24
CA ALA A 195 11.74 -1.13 30.18
C ALA A 195 12.50 -2.28 29.51
N CYS A 196 13.76 -2.45 29.93
CA CYS A 196 14.73 -3.45 29.49
C CYS A 196 14.17 -4.89 29.47
#